data_AF-A0AAP0LPU1-F1
#
_entry.id   AF-A0AAP0LPU1-F1
#
_cell.length_a   1.000
_cell.length_b   1.000
_cell.length_c   1.000
_cell.angle_alpha   90.00
_cell.angle_beta   90.00
_cell.angle_gamma   90.00
#
_symmetry.space_group_name_H-M   'P 1'
#
loop_
_entity.id
_entity.type
_entity.pdbx_description
1 polymer ?
#
loop_
_entity_poly.entity_id
_entity_poly.type
_entity_poly.pdbx_seq_one_letter_code
_entity_poly.pdbx_strand_id
1 'polypeptide(L)'
;MGVSSSAQELKSAIAPLRMFKALILDANNILPNLLPQFIKSLDRVLDAGGAGSVEQINFAEGSEYKDAKHKHQIDEVDEKNLMCKYAMIEGDALIDSLSTQLMRSNFEAAGDGGCICKTTINYHTYRQL
;
A
#
# COMPACT_ATOMS: atom_id res chain seq x y z
N MET A 1 20.38 8.98 -10.28
CA MET A 1 19.32 8.39 -9.44
C MET A 1 19.32 6.91 -9.72
N GLY A 2 19.36 6.08 -8.67
CA GLY A 2 19.27 4.63 -8.82
C GLY A 2 17.82 4.18 -8.61
N VAL A 3 17.40 3.13 -9.30
CA VAL A 3 16.11 2.47 -9.08
C VAL A 3 16.39 1.03 -8.66
N SER A 4 15.93 0.65 -7.48
CA SER A 4 15.89 -0.76 -7.04
C SER A 4 14.44 -1.21 -6.98
N SER A 5 14.17 -2.47 -7.32
CA SER A 5 12.80 -3.01 -7.31
C SER A 5 12.73 -4.26 -6.45
N SER A 6 11.59 -4.43 -5.79
CA SER A 6 11.24 -5.64 -5.05
C SER A 6 9.82 -6.07 -5.43
N ALA A 7 9.56 -7.37 -5.46
CA ALA A 7 8.26 -7.93 -5.76
C ALA A 7 7.86 -8.92 -4.66
N GLN A 8 6.62 -8.81 -4.22
CA GLN A 8 6.01 -9.67 -3.21
C GLN A 8 4.73 -10.26 -3.76
N GLU A 9 4.49 -11.53 -3.47
CA GLU A 9 3.26 -12.23 -3.83
C GLU A 9 2.62 -12.84 -2.58
N LEU A 10 1.32 -12.60 -2.40
CA LEU A 10 0.52 -13.17 -1.34
C LEU A 10 -0.66 -13.92 -1.94
N LYS A 11 -0.80 -15.21 -1.59
CA LYS A 11 -1.97 -16.01 -1.97
C LYS A 11 -3.06 -15.90 -0.91
N SER A 12 -4.30 -15.75 -1.34
CA SER A 12 -5.49 -15.69 -0.50
C SER A 12 -6.59 -16.57 -1.10
N ALA A 13 -7.38 -17.22 -0.25
CA ALA A 13 -8.58 -17.96 -0.68
C ALA A 13 -9.75 -17.03 -1.05
N ILE A 14 -9.61 -15.71 -0.87
CA ILE A 14 -10.64 -14.71 -1.16
C ILE A 14 -10.54 -14.29 -2.63
N ALA A 15 -11.68 -14.20 -3.32
CA ALA A 15 -11.74 -13.79 -4.72
C ALA A 15 -11.12 -12.39 -4.97
N PRO A 16 -10.47 -12.16 -6.14
CA PRO A 16 -9.70 -10.93 -6.39
C PRO A 16 -10.48 -9.64 -6.20
N LEU A 17 -11.70 -9.55 -6.75
CA LEU A 17 -12.53 -8.35 -6.63
C LEU A 17 -12.86 -8.02 -5.17
N ARG A 18 -13.13 -9.04 -4.35
CA ARG A 18 -13.44 -8.85 -2.93
C ARG A 18 -12.19 -8.41 -2.16
N MET A 19 -11.04 -8.99 -2.48
CA MET A 19 -9.76 -8.60 -1.86
C MET A 19 -9.38 -7.17 -2.22
N PHE A 20 -9.51 -6.80 -3.49
CA PHE A 20 -9.25 -5.44 -3.98
C PHE A 20 -10.13 -4.41 -3.27
N LYS A 21 -11.45 -4.65 -3.20
CA LYS A 21 -12.36 -3.75 -2.47
C LYS A 21 -11.96 -3.61 -1.01
N ALA A 22 -11.67 -4.72 -0.33
CA ALA A 22 -11.34 -4.72 1.09
C ALA A 22 -10.00 -4.01 1.40
N LEU A 23 -8.97 -4.19 0.58
CA LEU A 23 -7.63 -3.68 0.85
C LEU A 23 -7.32 -2.32 0.21
N ILE A 24 -8.08 -1.90 -0.81
CA ILE A 24 -7.84 -0.66 -1.54
C ILE A 24 -8.99 0.33 -1.34
N LEU A 25 -10.24 -0.08 -1.52
CA LEU A 25 -11.38 0.84 -1.49
C LEU A 25 -11.93 1.07 -0.07
N ASP A 26 -12.01 0.00 0.72
CA ASP A 26 -12.56 -0.02 2.09
C ASP A 26 -11.46 -0.20 3.15
N ALA A 27 -10.21 0.09 2.79
CA ALA A 27 -9.03 -0.19 3.61
C ALA A 27 -9.13 0.46 5.00
N ASN A 28 -9.66 1.68 5.08
CA ASN A 28 -9.88 2.42 6.33
C ASN A 28 -10.78 1.68 7.34
N ASN A 29 -11.76 0.92 6.86
CA ASN A 29 -12.69 0.18 7.69
C ASN A 29 -12.18 -1.24 7.98
N ILE A 30 -11.52 -1.86 7.00
CA ILE A 30 -11.13 -3.27 7.10
C ILE A 30 -9.79 -3.44 7.80
N LEU A 31 -8.75 -2.67 7.44
CA LEU A 31 -7.39 -2.92 7.92
C LEU A 31 -7.22 -2.79 9.44
N PRO A 32 -7.78 -1.77 10.13
CA PRO A 32 -7.66 -1.68 11.58
C PRO A 32 -8.34 -2.86 12.31
N ASN A 33 -9.41 -3.41 11.73
CA ASN A 33 -10.11 -4.57 12.29
C ASN A 33 -9.42 -5.90 11.95
N LEU A 34 -8.77 -5.97 10.78
CA LEU A 34 -8.09 -7.17 10.29
C LEU A 34 -6.70 -7.34 10.93
N LEU A 35 -5.98 -6.24 11.16
CA LEU A 35 -4.62 -6.21 11.68
C LEU A 35 -4.50 -5.24 12.88
N PRO A 36 -5.35 -5.36 13.93
CA PRO A 36 -5.41 -4.40 15.04
C PRO A 36 -4.10 -4.27 15.82
N GLN A 37 -3.27 -5.32 15.81
CA GLN A 37 -1.96 -5.33 16.43
C GLN A 37 -0.92 -4.48 15.70
N PHE A 38 -1.16 -4.14 14.43
CA PHE A 38 -0.26 -3.34 13.61
C PHE A 38 -0.86 -1.99 13.29
N ILE A 39 -2.13 -1.95 12.89
CA ILE A 39 -2.82 -0.75 12.39
C ILE A 39 -3.86 -0.32 13.42
N LYS A 40 -3.64 0.85 14.02
CA LYS A 40 -4.59 1.49 14.95
C LYS A 40 -5.74 2.13 14.20
N SER A 41 -5.43 2.87 13.14
CA SER A 41 -6.42 3.46 12.24
C SER A 41 -5.79 3.72 10.87
N LEU A 42 -6.64 3.88 9.87
CA LEU A 42 -6.23 4.39 8.57
C LEU A 42 -7.19 5.54 8.22
N ASP A 43 -6.63 6.75 8.19
CA ASP A 43 -7.37 7.99 8.04
C ASP A 43 -7.15 8.56 6.65
N ARG A 44 -8.21 8.97 5.96
CA ARG A 44 -8.08 9.69 4.69
C ARG A 44 -7.86 11.18 4.97
N VAL A 45 -6.61 11.63 4.86
CA VAL A 45 -6.19 13.00 5.19
C VAL A 45 -6.51 13.98 4.06
N LEU A 46 -6.49 13.50 2.82
CA LEU A 46 -6.97 14.22 1.65
C LEU A 46 -7.83 13.29 0.81
N ASP A 47 -9.09 13.66 0.59
CA ASP A 47 -9.98 12.92 -0.29
C ASP A 47 -10.14 13.65 -1.62
N ALA A 48 -9.48 13.14 -2.65
CA ALA A 48 -9.61 13.63 -4.03
C ALA A 48 -10.62 12.80 -4.83
N GLY A 49 -11.31 11.84 -4.20
CA GLY A 49 -12.22 10.91 -4.88
C GLY A 49 -11.52 9.89 -5.78
N GLY A 50 -10.21 9.70 -5.63
CA GLY A 50 -9.40 8.82 -6.48
C GLY A 50 -7.91 9.18 -6.46
N ALA A 51 -7.31 9.29 -7.64
CA ALA A 51 -5.92 9.75 -7.79
C ALA A 51 -5.71 11.12 -7.12
N GLY A 52 -4.61 11.27 -6.39
CA GLY A 52 -4.28 12.43 -5.57
C GLY A 52 -4.77 12.34 -4.11
N SER A 53 -5.59 11.34 -3.76
CA SER A 53 -6.00 11.15 -2.36
C SER A 53 -4.82 10.74 -1.50
N VAL A 54 -4.80 11.16 -0.24
CA VAL A 54 -3.74 10.83 0.72
C VAL A 54 -4.35 10.09 1.89
N GLU A 55 -3.82 8.91 2.15
CA GLU A 55 -4.19 8.04 3.26
C GLU A 55 -3.04 7.97 4.27
N GLN A 56 -3.38 8.10 5.55
CA GLN A 56 -2.45 7.99 6.66
C GLN A 56 -2.74 6.71 7.44
N ILE A 57 -1.78 5.82 7.52
CA ILE A 57 -1.82 4.66 8.38
C ILE A 57 -1.22 5.08 9.72
N ASN A 58 -1.97 4.93 10.81
CA ASN A 58 -1.47 5.10 12.16
C ASN A 58 -1.21 3.71 12.75
N PHE A 59 0.02 3.47 13.18
CA PHE A 59 0.39 2.18 13.73
C PHE A 59 -0.01 2.06 15.21
N ALA A 60 -0.22 0.82 15.65
CA ALA A 60 -0.49 0.52 17.05
C ALA A 60 0.76 0.78 17.91
N GLU A 61 0.54 1.14 19.18
CA GLU A 61 1.63 1.31 20.14
C GLU A 61 2.38 -0.02 20.32
N GLY A 62 3.72 0.02 20.23
CA GLY A 62 4.55 -1.18 20.27
C GLY A 62 4.67 -1.93 18.94
N SER A 63 4.19 -1.38 17.83
CA SER A 63 4.49 -1.91 16.50
C SER A 63 6.00 -1.85 16.20
N GLU A 64 6.47 -2.67 15.25
CA GLU A 64 7.88 -2.72 14.84
C GLU A 64 8.32 -1.47 14.03
N TYR A 65 7.38 -0.62 13.63
CA TYR A 65 7.65 0.63 12.92
C TYR A 65 8.12 1.72 13.89
N LYS A 66 9.16 2.46 13.50
CA LYS A 66 9.72 3.57 14.30
C LYS A 66 8.84 4.81 14.18
N ASP A 67 8.35 5.08 12.98
CA ASP A 67 7.38 6.12 12.72
C ASP A 67 5.99 5.65 13.17
N ALA A 68 5.35 6.48 13.99
CA ALA A 68 4.00 6.20 14.47
C ALA A 68 2.94 6.23 13.35
N LYS A 69 3.30 6.79 12.18
CA LYS A 69 2.38 6.99 11.06
C LYS A 69 3.11 6.97 9.72
N HIS A 70 2.49 6.39 8.70
CA HIS A 70 2.91 6.50 7.31
C HIS A 70 1.83 7.19 6.50
N LYS A 71 2.22 7.94 5.46
CA LYS A 71 1.29 8.49 4.47
C LYS A 71 1.57 7.95 3.08
N HIS A 72 0.48 7.59 2.41
CA HIS A 72 0.48 7.11 1.05
C HIS A 72 -0.41 8.02 0.20
N GLN A 73 0.11 8.48 -0.92
CA GLN A 73 -0.67 9.16 -1.93
C GLN A 73 -1.08 8.16 -3.02
N ILE A 74 -2.37 8.12 -3.34
CA ILE A 74 -2.91 7.30 -4.42
C ILE A 74 -2.57 7.97 -5.74
N ASP A 75 -1.87 7.26 -6.62
CA ASP A 75 -1.53 7.75 -7.97
C ASP A 75 -2.60 7.32 -8.98
N GLU A 76 -3.11 6.09 -8.86
CA GLU A 76 -4.05 5.51 -9.80
C GLU A 76 -4.82 4.36 -9.15
N VAL A 77 -6.12 4.27 -9.43
CA VAL A 77 -6.97 3.13 -9.06
C VAL A 77 -7.66 2.66 -10.34
N ASP A 78 -7.42 1.41 -10.72
CA ASP A 78 -8.05 0.76 -11.85
C ASP A 78 -8.89 -0.42 -11.35
N GLU A 79 -10.18 -0.18 -11.16
CA GLU A 79 -11.13 -1.19 -10.71
C GLU A 79 -11.37 -2.29 -11.75
N LYS A 80 -11.14 -2.03 -13.04
CA LYS A 80 -11.34 -3.02 -14.11
C LYS A 80 -10.23 -4.05 -14.09
N ASN A 81 -9.00 -3.59 -13.90
CA ASN A 81 -7.82 -4.45 -13.83
C ASN A 81 -7.44 -4.85 -12.40
N LEU A 82 -8.20 -4.40 -11.39
CA LEU A 82 -7.96 -4.65 -9.97
C LEU A 82 -6.54 -4.26 -9.56
N MET A 83 -6.16 -3.03 -9.91
CA MET A 83 -4.81 -2.50 -9.76
C MET A 83 -4.83 -1.16 -9.05
N CYS A 84 -3.86 -0.93 -8.17
CA CYS A 84 -3.68 0.35 -7.50
C CYS A 84 -2.19 0.74 -7.49
N LYS A 85 -1.89 2.00 -7.81
CA LYS A 85 -0.57 2.61 -7.65
C LYS A 85 -0.63 3.67 -6.57
N TYR A 86 0.37 3.69 -5.72
CA TYR A 86 0.49 4.68 -4.66
C TYR A 86 1.95 4.91 -4.29
N ALA A 87 2.25 6.12 -3.84
CA ALA A 87 3.57 6.54 -3.40
C ALA A 87 3.58 6.71 -1.88
N MET A 88 4.61 6.22 -1.19
CA MET A 88 4.85 6.63 0.19
C MET A 88 5.45 8.04 0.19
N ILE A 89 4.81 8.96 0.91
CA ILE A 89 5.20 10.38 1.00
C ILE A 89 5.62 10.79 2.41
N GLU A 90 5.30 9.98 3.43
CA GLU A 90 5.77 10.12 4.82
C GLU A 90 5.93 8.71 5.40
N GLY A 91 7.05 8.41 6.07
CA GLY A 91 7.25 7.14 6.77
C GLY A 91 8.70 6.64 6.82
N ASP A 92 8.91 5.56 7.58
CA ASP A 92 10.23 5.07 8.00
C ASP A 92 11.16 4.72 6.84
N ALA A 93 10.57 4.30 5.71
CA ALA A 93 11.33 3.88 4.54
C ALA A 93 11.93 5.08 3.77
N LEU A 94 11.43 6.29 4.00
CA LEU A 94 11.94 7.54 3.42
C LEU A 94 13.15 8.02 4.23
N ILE A 95 14.28 7.34 4.03
CA ILE A 95 15.59 7.75 4.57
C ILE A 95 16.26 8.79 3.67
N ASP A 96 17.28 9.50 4.14
CA ASP A 96 17.97 10.58 3.40
C ASP A 96 18.47 10.17 2.00
N SER A 97 18.73 8.88 1.76
CA SER A 97 19.14 8.35 0.45
C SER A 97 17.98 7.93 -0.45
N LEU A 98 16.75 7.88 0.06
CA LEU A 98 15.56 7.41 -0.63
C LEU A 98 14.60 8.57 -0.94
N SER A 99 14.45 8.91 -2.21
CA SER A 99 13.63 10.02 -2.66
C SER A 99 12.15 9.68 -2.71
N THR A 100 11.82 8.44 -3.09
CA THR A 100 10.44 8.02 -3.33
C THR A 100 10.34 6.50 -3.31
N GLN A 101 9.28 5.98 -2.70
CA GLN A 101 8.89 4.59 -2.79
C GLN A 101 7.56 4.49 -3.53
N LEU A 102 7.59 3.92 -4.73
CA LEU A 102 6.40 3.73 -5.57
C LEU A 102 5.93 2.28 -5.49
N MET A 103 4.66 2.09 -5.14
CA MET A 103 4.06 0.78 -4.94
C MET A 103 2.99 0.55 -6.00
N ARG A 104 2.95 -0.66 -6.55
CA ARG A 104 1.88 -1.13 -7.43
C ARG A 104 1.36 -2.44 -6.87
N SER A 105 0.08 -2.49 -6.56
CA SER A 105 -0.61 -3.71 -6.14
C SER A 105 -1.58 -4.17 -7.23
N ASN A 106 -1.52 -5.45 -7.60
CA ASN A 106 -2.40 -6.08 -8.57
C ASN A 106 -3.05 -7.33 -7.97
N PHE A 107 -4.31 -7.58 -8.27
CA PHE A 107 -5.08 -8.68 -7.69
C PHE A 107 -5.56 -9.62 -8.81
N GLU A 108 -4.94 -10.79 -8.91
CA GLU A 108 -5.14 -11.74 -10.00
C GLU A 108 -5.84 -13.02 -9.50
N ALA A 109 -6.61 -13.70 -10.35
CA ALA A 109 -7.24 -14.96 -9.98
C ALA A 109 -6.19 -16.09 -9.83
N ALA A 110 -6.29 -16.87 -8.75
CA ALA A 110 -5.38 -17.98 -8.46
C ALA A 110 -5.80 -19.32 -9.13
N GLY A 111 -6.92 -19.33 -9.86
CA GLY A 111 -7.47 -20.51 -10.56
C GLY A 111 -8.35 -21.43 -9.70
N ASP A 112 -8.26 -21.33 -8.37
CA ASP A 112 -9.05 -22.06 -7.37
C ASP A 112 -10.23 -21.24 -6.81
N GLY A 113 -10.53 -20.10 -7.44
CA GLY A 113 -11.48 -19.10 -6.94
C GLY A 113 -10.87 -18.09 -5.95
N GLY A 114 -9.60 -18.29 -5.55
CA GLY A 114 -8.82 -17.35 -4.74
C GLY A 114 -8.11 -16.27 -5.54
N CYS A 115 -7.25 -15.53 -4.86
CA CYS A 115 -6.51 -14.38 -5.37
C CYS A 115 -5.00 -14.49 -5.11
N ILE A 116 -4.20 -14.04 -6.07
CA ILE A 116 -2.78 -13.74 -5.92
C ILE A 116 -2.65 -12.21 -5.91
N CYS A 117 -2.29 -11.66 -4.75
CA CYS A 117 -1.98 -10.25 -4.60
C CYS A 117 -0.50 -10.04 -4.91
N LYS A 118 -0.18 -9.31 -5.97
CA LYS A 118 1.19 -8.99 -6.37
C LYS A 118 1.48 -7.54 -6.07
N THR A 119 2.51 -7.29 -5.28
CA THR A 119 2.96 -5.94 -4.94
C THR A 119 4.37 -5.74 -5.47
N THR A 120 4.55 -4.78 -6.36
CA THR A 120 5.86 -4.31 -6.80
C THR A 120 6.18 -3.00 -6.10
N ILE A 121 7.39 -2.90 -5.55
CA ILE A 121 7.88 -1.72 -4.86
C ILE A 121 9.14 -1.25 -5.58
N ASN A 122 9.11 -0.01 -6.08
CA ASN A 122 10.25 0.65 -6.69
C ASN A 122 10.78 1.71 -5.74
N TYR A 123 12.06 1.58 -5.40
CA TYR A 123 12.80 2.47 -4.52
C TYR A 123 13.66 3.38 -5.37
N HIS A 124 13.34 4.67 -5.38
CA HIS A 124 14.12 5.69 -6.07
C HIS A 124 15.09 6.31 -5.08
N THR A 125 16.37 6.27 -5.39
CA THR A 125 17.43 6.79 -4.52
C THR A 125 18.11 8.01 -5.12
N TYR A 126 18.47 8.95 -4.25
CA TYR A 126 19.40 10.01 -4.60
C TYR A 126 20.77 9.38 -4.92
N ARG A 127 21.52 10.01 -5.84
CA ARG A 127 22.75 9.48 -6.46
C ARG A 127 23.67 8.78 -5.44
N GLN A 128 24.09 7.54 -5.72
CA GLN A 128 25.27 6.95 -5.06
C GLN A 128 26.50 7.76 -5.49
N LEU A 129 27.27 8.26 -4.51
CA LEU A 129 28.61 8.82 -4.71
C LEU A 129 29.63 7.69 -4.83
#